data_AF-S4MKF2-F1
#
_entry.id   AF-S4MKF2-F1
#
_cell.length_a   1.000
_cell.length_b   1.000
_cell.length_c   1.000
_cell.angle_alpha   90.00
_cell.angle_beta   90.00
_cell.angle_gamma   90.00
#
_symmetry.space_group_name_H-M   'P 1'
#
loop_
_entity.id
_entity.type
_entity.pdbx_description
1 polymer ?
#
loop_
_entity_poly.entity_id
_entity_poly.type
_entity_poly.pdbx_seq_one_letter_code
_entity_poly.pdbx_strand_id
1 'polypeptide(L)' 'MPDAVRALADAGFGDRLLLGADTTTAAARSVGGGPGMPHLLRRVRPRLVRAVGEDLVGRVLTENPGRAFAVPWR' A
#
# COMPACT_ATOMS: atom_id res chain seq x y z
N MET A 1 10.31 4.66 -0.71
CA MET A 1 9.97 3.27 -0.37
C MET A 1 9.53 2.40 -1.57
N PRO A 2 9.99 2.58 -2.82
CA PRO A 2 9.80 1.55 -3.84
C PRO A 2 10.78 0.37 -3.67
N ASP A 3 11.99 0.63 -3.16
CA ASP A 3 13.05 -0.39 -3.12
C ASP A 3 12.78 -1.50 -2.10
N ALA A 4 12.21 -1.16 -0.94
CA ALA A 4 11.81 -2.15 0.06
C ALA A 4 10.67 -3.06 -0.43
N VAL A 5 9.69 -2.50 -1.14
CA VAL A 5 8.61 -3.27 -1.78
C VAL A 5 9.19 -4.24 -2.81
N ARG A 6 10.13 -3.76 -3.63
CA ARG A 6 10.83 -4.59 -4.62
C ARG A 6 11.61 -5.73 -3.95
N ALA A 7 12.44 -5.41 -2.97
CA ALA A 7 13.27 -6.41 -2.29
C ALA A 7 12.44 -7.54 -1.66
N LEU A 8 11.31 -7.20 -1.03
CA LEU A 8 10.41 -8.21 -0.46
C LEU A 8 9.70 -9.04 -1.54
N ALA A 9 9.30 -8.42 -2.65
CA ALA A 9 8.69 -9.14 -3.76
C ALA A 9 9.67 -10.08 -4.45
N ASP A 10 10.90 -9.62 -4.71
CA ASP A 10 11.99 -10.42 -5.31
C ASP A 10 12.39 -11.59 -4.39
N ALA A 11 12.25 -11.42 -3.07
CA ALA A 11 12.42 -12.48 -2.09
C ALA A 11 11.22 -13.45 -1.97
N GLY A 12 10.18 -13.29 -2.81
CA GLY A 12 9.02 -14.17 -2.87
C GLY A 12 7.86 -13.80 -1.95
N PHE A 13 7.87 -12.63 -1.32
CA PHE A 13 6.82 -12.20 -0.37
C PHE A 13 5.78 -11.25 -0.98
N GLY A 14 5.70 -11.14 -2.31
CA GLY A 14 4.82 -10.17 -3.00
C GLY A 14 3.33 -10.32 -2.68
N ASP A 15 2.88 -11.54 -2.32
CA ASP A 15 1.51 -11.88 -1.92
C ASP A 15 1.20 -11.56 -0.44
N ARG A 16 2.20 -11.14 0.34
CA ARG A 16 2.04 -10.81 1.77
C ARG A 16 2.12 -9.33 2.09
N LEU A 17 2.49 -8.52 1.10
CA LEU A 17 2.67 -7.09 1.25
C LEU A 17 1.33 -6.36 1.41
N LEU A 18 1.26 -5.48 2.41
CA LEU A 18 0.16 -4.55 2.66
C LEU A 18 0.72 -3.13 2.80
N LEU A 19 -0.04 -2.13 2.33
CA LEU A 19 0.33 -0.72 2.45
C LEU A 19 -0.80 0.11 3.04
N GLY A 20 -0.46 1.00 3.97
CA GLY A 20 -1.37 1.96 4.60
C GLY A 20 -0.71 3.34 4.71
N ALA A 21 -1.54 4.37 4.96
CA ALA A 21 -1.09 5.76 5.05
C ALA A 21 -0.88 6.26 6.50
N ASP A 22 -1.28 5.47 7.51
CA ASP A 22 -1.18 5.78 8.94
C ASP A 22 -1.57 7.23 9.29
N THR A 23 -2.80 7.62 8.94
CA THR A 23 -3.30 9.00 9.13
C THR A 23 -3.85 9.23 10.53
N THR A 24 -3.16 8.73 11.55
CA THR A 24 -3.61 8.73 12.95
C THR A 24 -3.39 10.08 13.66
N THR A 25 -2.43 10.87 13.20
CA THR A 25 -2.13 12.20 13.77
C THR A 25 -2.86 13.34 13.04
N ALA A 26 -3.03 14.48 13.70
CA ALA A 26 -3.62 15.68 13.09
C ALA A 26 -2.83 16.14 11.84
N ALA A 27 -1.51 16.13 11.92
CA ALA A 27 -0.62 16.52 10.82
C ALA A 27 -0.64 15.53 9.63
N ALA A 28 -1.03 14.27 9.85
CA ALA A 28 -1.14 13.29 8.76
C ALA A 28 -2.47 13.38 8.00
N ARG A 29 -3.53 13.96 8.59
CA ARG A 29 -4.85 14.09 7.99
C ARG A 29 -4.93 15.28 7.03
N SER A 30 -5.71 15.14 5.95
CA SER A 30 -5.89 16.20 4.94
C SER A 30 -6.53 17.47 5.50
N VAL A 31 -7.47 17.32 6.45
CA VAL A 31 -8.11 18.47 7.14
C VAL A 31 -7.12 19.30 7.97
N GLY A 32 -5.98 18.71 8.36
CA GLY A 32 -4.89 19.39 9.06
C GLY A 32 -3.76 19.84 8.13
N GLY A 33 -3.98 19.88 6.81
CA GLY A 33 -2.96 20.20 5.80
C GLY A 33 -2.01 19.05 5.45
N GLY A 34 -2.24 17.87 6.03
CA GLY A 34 -1.46 16.66 5.79
C GLY A 34 -1.78 15.94 4.49
N PRO A 35 -1.07 14.83 4.20
CA PRO A 35 -1.30 14.05 2.99
C PRO A 35 -2.70 13.42 2.90
N GLY A 36 -3.22 12.93 4.03
CA GLY A 36 -4.51 12.25 4.13
C GLY A 36 -4.59 10.91 3.39
N MET A 37 -5.73 10.24 3.55
CA MET A 37 -6.01 8.93 2.95
C MET A 37 -5.80 8.86 1.43
N PRO A 38 -6.16 9.88 0.63
CA PRO A 38 -5.98 9.81 -0.83
C PRO A 38 -4.52 9.76 -1.29
N HIS A 39 -3.55 10.13 -0.44
CA HIS A 39 -2.15 10.25 -0.82
C HIS A 39 -1.56 8.93 -1.33
N LEU A 40 -1.90 7.80 -0.68
CA LEU A 40 -1.44 6.47 -1.10
C LEU A 40 -1.81 6.19 -2.56
N LEU A 41 -3.07 6.48 -2.94
CA LEU A 41 -3.57 6.17 -4.29
C LEU A 41 -3.19 7.23 -5.32
N ARG A 42 -3.19 8.52 -4.94
CA ARG A 42 -2.96 9.62 -5.90
C ARG A 42 -1.48 9.95 -6.11
N ARG A 43 -0.60 9.66 -5.14
CA ARG A 43 0.81 10.06 -5.19
C ARG A 43 1.77 8.88 -5.11
N VAL A 44 1.50 7.92 -4.23
CA VAL A 44 2.39 6.76 -4.04
C VAL A 44 2.17 5.70 -5.14
N ARG A 45 0.93 5.32 -5.46
CA ARG A 45 0.60 4.32 -6.49
C ARG A 45 1.32 4.58 -7.82
N PRO A 46 1.27 5.77 -8.46
CA PRO A 46 1.93 5.97 -9.74
C PRO A 46 3.46 5.78 -9.69
N ARG A 47 4.08 6.09 -8.54
CA ARG A 47 5.53 5.90 -8.34
C ARG A 47 5.86 4.42 -8.13
N LEU A 48 5.02 3.70 -7.40
CA LEU A 48 5.16 2.25 -7.22
C LEU A 48 4.97 1.51 -8.55
N VAL A 49 3.96 1.85 -9.36
CA VAL A 49 3.75 1.20 -10.67
C VAL A 49 4.99 1.34 -11.54
N ARG A 50 5.60 2.54 -11.61
CA ARG A 50 6.85 2.75 -12.34
C ARG A 50 8.02 1.94 -11.78
N ALA A 51 8.01 1.63 -10.49
CA ALA A 51 9.11 0.97 -9.83
C ALA A 51 8.97 -0.55 -9.76
N VAL A 52 7.77 -1.13 -9.74
CA VAL A 52 7.59 -2.58 -9.52
C VAL A 52 6.54 -3.22 -10.42
N GLY A 53 5.98 -2.46 -11.36
CA GLY A 53 4.96 -2.93 -12.29
C GLY A 53 3.54 -2.86 -11.73
N GLU A 54 2.56 -2.91 -12.64
CA GLU A 54 1.15 -2.78 -12.29
C GLU A 54 0.62 -4.02 -11.56
N ASP A 55 1.05 -5.21 -11.95
CA ASP A 55 0.60 -6.48 -11.36
C ASP A 55 0.92 -6.60 -9.87
N LEU A 56 2.14 -6.24 -9.46
CA LEU A 56 2.48 -6.25 -8.04
C LEU A 56 1.69 -5.20 -7.29
N VAL A 57 1.52 -4.01 -7.86
CA VAL A 57 0.75 -2.93 -7.23
C VAL A 57 -0.73 -3.30 -7.08
N GLY A 58 -1.32 -3.98 -8.07
CA GLY A 58 -2.69 -4.51 -8.00
C GLY A 58 -2.86 -5.50 -6.84
N ARG A 59 -1.91 -6.43 -6.71
CA ARG A 59 -1.86 -7.36 -5.57
C ARG A 59 -1.80 -6.62 -4.22
N VAL A 60 -0.86 -5.69 -4.08
CA VAL A 60 -0.63 -4.98 -2.80
C VAL A 60 -1.79 -4.07 -2.39
N LEU A 61 -2.46 -3.42 -3.34
CA LEU A 61 -3.51 -2.45 -3.04
C LEU A 61 -4.93 -3.05 -3.01
N THR A 62 -5.12 -4.28 -3.51
CA THR A 62 -6.45 -4.89 -3.63
C THR A 62 -6.48 -6.33 -3.12
N GLU A 63 -5.74 -7.24 -3.75
CA GLU A 63 -5.87 -8.67 -3.48
C GLU A 63 -5.34 -9.07 -2.10
N ASN A 64 -4.16 -8.60 -1.73
CA ASN A 64 -3.52 -8.93 -0.46
C ASN A 64 -4.35 -8.42 0.73
N PRO A 65 -4.82 -7.14 0.76
CA PRO A 65 -5.75 -6.69 1.80
C PRO A 65 -7.05 -7.49 1.81
N GLY A 66 -7.62 -7.80 0.63
CA GLY A 66 -8.83 -8.61 0.53
C GLY A 66 -8.68 -9.96 1.22
N ARG A 67 -7.57 -10.68 0.97
CA ARG A 67 -7.27 -11.95 1.64
C ARG A 67 -6.97 -11.77 3.13
N ALA A 68 -6.20 -10.74 3.50
CA ALA A 68 -5.80 -10.51 4.89
C ALA A 68 -7.01 -10.23 5.81
N PHE A 69 -8.05 -9.60 5.29
CA PHE A 69 -9.23 -9.21 6.06
C PHE A 69 -10.46 -10.10 5.84
N ALA A 70 -10.44 -11.04 4.89
CA ALA A 70 -11.54 -12.00 4.65
C ALA A 70 -11.60 -13.14 5.70
N VAL A 71 -11.17 -12.89 6.94
CA VAL A 71 -11.10 -13.90 7.99
C VAL A 71 -12.52 -14.27 8.47
N PRO A 72 -12.93 -15.55 8.42
CA PRO A 72 -14.16 -16.00 9.03
C PRO A 72 -13.92 -16.18 10.53
N TRP A 73 -14.09 -15.11 11.30
CA TRP A 73 -14.02 -15.16 12.76
C TRP A 73 -15.08 -16.13 13.30
N ARG A 74 -14.65 -17.06 14.15
CA ARG A 74 -15.50 -18.03 14.86
C ARG A 74 -15.39 -17.78 16.35
#